data_AF-A0A972IUP9-F1
#
_entry.id   AF-A0A972IUP9-F1
#
_cell.length_a   1.000
_cell.length_b   1.000
_cell.length_c   1.000
_cell.angle_alpha   90.00
_cell.angle_beta   90.00
_cell.angle_gamma   90.00
#
_symmetry.space_group_name_H-M   'P 1'
#
loop_
_entity.id
_entity.type
_entity.pdbx_description
1 polymer ?
#
loop_
_entity_poly.entity_id
_entity_poly.type
_entity_poly.pdbx_seq_one_letter_code
_entity_poly.pdbx_strand_id
1 'polypeptide(L)'
;LRRAGADMTSVKQLFENDLDAIIAKAEIVKSARIIYETIAISELRDISKHSQLIAAQAADELLNIKGITASFVLGRKSDTIVFISGRSMGDINVQIILEKLGGGGHMTVAGAQMEDITLEEARVKLEETIEEYFREGEEE
;
A
#
# COMPACT_ATOMS: atom_id res chain seq x y z
N LEU A 1 28.31 -7.68 15.40
CA LEU A 1 27.44 -6.54 15.78
C LEU A 1 26.95 -6.59 17.23
N ARG A 2 26.42 -7.72 17.74
CA ARG A 2 25.99 -7.84 19.17
C ARG A 2 27.09 -7.76 20.24
N ARG A 3 28.36 -7.78 19.83
CA ARG A 3 29.55 -7.82 20.72
C ARG A 3 30.27 -6.47 20.87
N ALA A 4 29.79 -5.42 20.23
CA ALA A 4 30.46 -4.11 20.15
C ALA A 4 29.69 -2.98 20.86
N GLY A 5 29.03 -3.27 21.98
CA GLY A 5 28.42 -2.22 22.81
C GLY A 5 27.31 -1.43 22.14
N ALA A 6 26.53 -2.06 21.24
CA ALA A 6 25.29 -1.47 20.77
C ALA A 6 24.34 -1.36 21.97
N ASP A 7 24.21 -0.15 22.51
CA ASP A 7 23.27 0.17 23.56
C ASP A 7 21.86 -0.16 23.06
N MET A 8 21.28 -1.21 23.62
CA MET A 8 19.93 -1.68 23.28
C MET A 8 18.89 -0.58 23.49
N THR A 9 19.18 0.41 24.34
CA THR A 9 18.34 1.56 24.64
C THR A 9 18.28 2.54 23.45
N SER A 10 19.40 2.80 22.79
CA SER A 10 19.46 3.65 21.59
C SER A 10 18.82 2.99 20.37
N VAL A 11 18.92 1.65 20.27
CA VAL A 11 18.17 0.90 19.24
C VAL A 11 16.67 1.03 19.51
N LYS A 12 16.22 0.92 20.75
CA LYS A 12 14.79 1.06 21.07
C LYS A 12 14.22 2.45 20.72
N GLN A 13 15.00 3.51 20.91
CA GLN A 13 14.64 4.89 20.52
C GLN A 13 14.68 5.12 19.01
N LEU A 14 15.61 4.48 18.28
CA LEU A 14 15.62 4.53 16.81
C LEU A 14 14.44 3.77 16.18
N PHE A 15 13.86 2.83 16.93
CA PHE A 15 12.77 1.94 16.54
C PHE A 15 11.46 2.27 17.27
N GLU A 16 11.35 3.43 17.92
CA GLU A 16 10.05 4.01 18.24
C GLU A 16 9.37 4.26 16.89
N ASN A 17 8.54 3.30 16.46
CA ASN A 17 7.43 3.62 15.59
C ASN A 17 6.70 4.72 16.34
N ASP A 18 6.81 5.94 15.81
CA ASP A 18 6.09 7.11 16.29
C ASP A 18 4.66 6.66 16.55
N LEU A 19 4.10 7.00 17.71
CA LEU A 19 2.71 6.67 18.03
C LEU A 19 1.78 7.02 16.86
N ASP A 20 2.09 8.12 16.17
CA ASP A 20 1.47 8.59 14.94
C ASP A 20 1.51 7.58 13.79
N ALA A 21 2.61 6.86 13.59
CA ALA A 21 2.70 5.82 12.55
C ALA A 21 1.82 4.61 12.90
N ILE A 22 1.71 4.24 14.18
CA ILE A 22 0.81 3.17 14.62
C ILE A 22 -0.64 3.59 14.43
N ILE A 23 -0.98 4.81 14.83
CA ILE A 23 -2.31 5.39 14.64
C ILE A 23 -2.66 5.45 13.15
N ALA A 24 -1.77 5.96 12.31
CA ALA A 24 -1.98 6.06 10.87
C ALA A 24 -2.24 4.69 10.22
N LYS A 25 -1.47 3.65 10.59
CA LYS A 25 -1.73 2.29 10.08
C LYS A 25 -3.07 1.75 10.56
N ALA A 26 -3.41 1.95 11.84
CA ALA A 26 -4.72 1.55 12.36
C ALA A 26 -5.87 2.26 11.64
N GLU A 27 -5.71 3.53 11.28
CA GLU A 27 -6.68 4.28 10.50
C GLU A 27 -6.82 3.75 9.07
N ILE A 28 -5.70 3.44 8.39
CA ILE A 28 -5.71 2.80 7.07
C ILE A 28 -6.43 1.45 7.13
N VAL A 29 -6.14 0.61 8.13
CA VAL A 29 -6.83 -0.68 8.29
C VAL A 29 -8.32 -0.49 8.55
N LYS A 30 -8.68 0.49 9.39
CA LYS A 30 -10.08 0.82 9.69
C LYS A 30 -10.87 1.33 8.48
N SER A 31 -10.24 2.12 7.61
CA SER A 31 -10.87 2.72 6.43
C SER A 31 -10.86 1.82 5.20
N ALA A 32 -10.27 0.62 5.29
CA ALA A 32 -10.14 -0.28 4.18
C ALA A 32 -11.51 -0.75 3.65
N ARG A 33 -11.61 -0.79 2.32
CA ARG A 33 -12.75 -1.31 1.56
C ARG A 33 -12.34 -2.61 0.89
N ILE A 34 -13.20 -3.62 0.96
CA ILE A 34 -12.99 -4.89 0.26
C ILE A 34 -13.75 -4.84 -1.06
N ILE A 35 -13.05 -5.15 -2.15
CA ILE A 35 -13.59 -5.32 -3.50
C ILE A 35 -13.22 -6.73 -4.00
N TYR A 36 -13.99 -7.26 -4.95
CA TYR A 36 -13.79 -8.62 -5.49
C TYR A 36 -13.60 -9.69 -4.39
N GLU A 37 -14.30 -9.51 -3.26
CA GLU A 37 -14.29 -10.32 -2.04
C GLU A 37 -12.94 -10.49 -1.32
N THR A 38 -11.81 -10.23 -1.98
CA THR A 38 -10.47 -10.62 -1.54
C THR A 38 -9.42 -9.51 -1.66
N ILE A 39 -9.74 -8.38 -2.30
CA ILE A 39 -8.82 -7.25 -2.44
C ILE A 39 -9.21 -6.15 -1.48
N ALA A 40 -8.27 -5.69 -0.65
CA ALA A 40 -8.46 -4.48 0.14
C ALA A 40 -7.84 -3.24 -0.52
N ILE A 41 -8.58 -2.15 -0.50
CA ILE A 41 -8.11 -0.82 -0.89
C ILE A 41 -8.29 0.12 0.29
N SER A 42 -7.27 0.92 0.59
CA SER A 42 -7.35 1.94 1.62
C SER A 42 -6.52 3.18 1.28
N GLU A 43 -6.69 4.23 2.08
CA GLU A 43 -6.13 5.55 1.85
C GLU A 43 -5.47 6.13 3.11
N LEU A 44 -4.27 6.66 2.93
CA LEU A 44 -3.59 7.53 3.89
C LEU A 44 -3.84 8.99 3.52
N ARG A 45 -4.64 9.68 4.34
CA ARG A 45 -5.06 11.07 4.08
C ARG A 45 -3.99 12.09 4.48
N ASP A 46 -3.25 11.81 5.56
CA ASP A 46 -2.27 12.73 6.09
C ASP A 46 -0.91 12.60 5.37
N ILE A 47 -0.35 13.76 5.01
CA ILE A 47 0.94 13.85 4.34
C ILE A 47 2.03 13.98 5.40
N SER A 48 2.98 13.04 5.37
CA SER A 48 4.18 13.04 6.20
C SER A 48 5.39 12.59 5.39
N LYS A 49 6.59 12.87 5.89
CA LYS A 49 7.84 12.32 5.33
C LYS A 49 7.89 10.78 5.33
N HIS A 50 7.02 10.12 6.10
CA HIS A 50 6.98 8.67 6.26
C HIS A 50 5.77 8.02 5.56
N SER A 51 4.94 8.79 4.83
CA SER A 51 3.68 8.29 4.27
C SER A 51 3.86 7.06 3.38
N GLN A 52 4.91 7.01 2.54
CA GLN A 52 5.18 5.84 1.69
C GLN A 52 5.55 4.59 2.52
N LEU A 53 6.33 4.76 3.59
CA LEU A 53 6.70 3.66 4.48
C LEU A 53 5.50 3.15 5.27
N ILE A 54 4.70 4.07 5.81
CA ILE A 54 3.47 3.76 6.55
C ILE A 54 2.49 3.01 5.65
N ALA A 55 2.26 3.50 4.44
CA ALA A 55 1.36 2.86 3.48
C ALA A 55 1.84 1.47 3.06
N ALA A 56 3.14 1.29 2.81
CA ALA A 56 3.73 0.00 2.51
C ALA A 56 3.52 -1.01 3.64
N GLN A 57 3.78 -0.60 4.89
CA GLN A 57 3.55 -1.44 6.07
C GLN A 57 2.07 -1.73 6.31
N ALA A 58 1.19 -0.74 6.09
CA ALA A 58 -0.25 -0.92 6.22
C ALA A 58 -0.80 -1.90 5.17
N ALA A 59 -0.27 -1.89 3.95
CA ALA A 59 -0.60 -2.89 2.93
C ALA A 59 -0.20 -4.30 3.42
N ASP A 60 0.99 -4.47 3.99
CA ASP A 60 1.39 -5.75 4.59
C ASP A 60 0.46 -6.15 5.76
N GLU A 61 -0.02 -5.21 6.58
CA GLU A 61 -0.98 -5.47 7.65
C GLU A 61 -2.35 -5.90 7.13
N LEU A 62 -2.85 -5.29 6.04
CA LEU A 62 -4.09 -5.68 5.39
C LEU A 62 -4.03 -7.13 4.87
N LEU A 63 -2.90 -7.55 4.29
CA LEU A 63 -2.72 -8.94 3.86
C LEU A 63 -2.80 -9.97 5.00
N ASN A 64 -2.53 -9.57 6.25
CA ASN A 64 -2.63 -10.48 7.39
C ASN A 64 -4.09 -10.71 7.84
N ILE A 65 -5.05 -9.98 7.29
CA ILE A 65 -6.47 -10.17 7.58
C ILE A 65 -6.99 -11.36 6.76
N LYS A 66 -7.67 -12.28 7.44
CA LYS A 66 -8.21 -13.49 6.82
C LYS A 66 -9.13 -13.13 5.64
N GLY A 67 -8.86 -13.73 4.49
CA GLY A 67 -9.64 -13.57 3.25
C GLY A 67 -9.08 -12.53 2.30
N ILE A 68 -8.10 -11.72 2.73
CA ILE A 68 -7.43 -10.77 1.84
C ILE A 68 -6.26 -11.46 1.12
N THR A 69 -6.26 -11.42 -0.21
CA THR A 69 -5.21 -12.00 -1.07
C THR A 69 -4.35 -10.93 -1.74
N ALA A 70 -4.88 -9.71 -1.90
CA ALA A 70 -4.11 -8.53 -2.29
C ALA A 70 -4.58 -7.27 -1.56
N SER A 71 -3.68 -6.30 -1.41
CA SER A 71 -3.98 -5.02 -0.77
C SER A 71 -3.31 -3.86 -1.49
N PHE A 72 -4.01 -2.74 -1.57
CA PHE A 72 -3.51 -1.50 -2.11
C PHE A 72 -3.74 -0.36 -1.12
N VAL A 73 -2.69 0.40 -0.82
CA VAL A 73 -2.80 1.61 -0.01
C VAL A 73 -2.35 2.80 -0.83
N LEU A 74 -3.26 3.75 -1.02
CA LEU A 74 -3.00 5.02 -1.69
C LEU A 74 -2.60 6.07 -0.66
N GLY A 75 -1.79 7.03 -1.06
CA GLY A 75 -1.48 8.18 -0.22
C GLY A 75 -0.95 9.35 -1.03
N ARG A 76 -0.92 10.52 -0.42
CA ARG A 76 -0.38 11.73 -1.05
C ARG A 76 1.09 11.90 -0.68
N LYS A 77 1.94 12.09 -1.69
CA LYS A 77 3.34 12.50 -1.53
C LYS A 77 3.47 14.02 -1.50
N SER A 78 2.62 14.70 -2.26
CA SER A 78 2.45 16.14 -2.30
C SER A 78 0.99 16.46 -2.67
N ASP A 79 0.67 17.75 -2.81
CA ASP A 79 -0.67 18.15 -3.26
C ASP A 79 -1.03 17.63 -4.66
N THR A 80 -0.04 17.38 -5.51
CA THR A 80 -0.22 16.96 -6.91
C THR A 80 0.18 15.52 -7.17
N ILE A 81 0.86 14.83 -6.24
CA ILE A 81 1.38 13.48 -6.47
C ILE A 81 0.72 12.49 -5.51
N VAL A 82 0.04 11.50 -6.08
CA VAL A 82 -0.48 10.34 -5.37
C VAL A 82 0.43 9.14 -5.63
N PHE A 83 0.72 8.38 -4.59
CA PHE A 83 1.42 7.11 -4.71
C PHE A 83 0.50 5.96 -4.30
N ILE A 84 0.79 4.77 -4.82
CA ILE A 84 0.08 3.53 -4.50
C ILE A 84 1.11 2.47 -4.09
N SER A 85 0.86 1.79 -2.98
CA SER A 85 1.61 0.61 -2.56
C SER A 85 0.75 -0.64 -2.70
N GLY A 86 1.16 -1.58 -3.55
CA GLY A 86 0.48 -2.86 -3.76
C GLY A 86 1.22 -4.02 -3.10
N ARG A 87 0.46 -4.96 -2.53
CA ARG A 87 0.94 -6.21 -1.94
C ARG A 87 0.02 -7.37 -2.30
N SER A 88 0.56 -8.57 -2.45
CA SER A 88 -0.21 -9.79 -2.71
C SER A 88 0.40 -11.02 -2.07
N MET A 89 -0.45 -12.00 -1.77
CA MET A 89 -0.07 -13.35 -1.31
C MET A 89 0.44 -14.25 -2.44
N GLY A 90 0.31 -13.82 -3.70
CA GLY A 90 0.78 -14.54 -4.90
C GLY A 90 -0.31 -14.84 -5.93
N ASP A 91 -1.58 -14.83 -5.51
CA ASP A 91 -2.71 -15.17 -6.39
C ASP A 91 -3.05 -14.04 -7.37
N ILE A 92 -2.80 -12.79 -6.96
CA ILE A 92 -3.05 -11.59 -7.77
C ILE A 92 -1.73 -10.94 -8.12
N ASN A 93 -1.49 -10.69 -9.40
CA ASN A 93 -0.27 -10.05 -9.87
C ASN A 93 -0.36 -8.52 -9.74
N VAL A 94 0.12 -7.98 -8.62
CA VAL A 94 0.05 -6.53 -8.34
C VAL A 94 1.00 -5.71 -9.21
N GLN A 95 2.02 -6.33 -9.81
CA GLN A 95 2.91 -5.65 -10.74
C GLN A 95 2.15 -5.23 -12.00
N ILE A 96 1.45 -6.15 -12.66
CA ILE A 96 0.72 -5.87 -13.91
C ILE A 96 -0.32 -4.77 -13.68
N ILE A 97 -1.05 -4.83 -12.56
CA ILE A 97 -2.03 -3.82 -12.18
C ILE A 97 -1.37 -2.44 -12.03
N LEU A 98 -0.25 -2.35 -11.30
CA LEU A 98 0.38 -1.05 -11.05
C LEU A 98 1.23 -0.54 -12.23
N GLU A 99 1.68 -1.40 -13.13
CA GLU A 99 2.35 -1.01 -14.38
C GLU A 99 1.41 -0.23 -15.31
N LYS A 100 0.13 -0.64 -15.40
CA LYS A 100 -0.91 0.11 -16.15
C LYS A 100 -1.13 1.52 -15.60
N LEU A 101 -0.77 1.77 -14.33
CA LEU A 101 -0.80 3.08 -13.68
C LEU A 101 0.54 3.83 -13.71
N GLY A 102 1.49 3.40 -14.56
CA GLY A 102 2.82 4.03 -14.67
C GLY A 102 3.80 3.64 -13.56
N GLY A 103 3.51 2.56 -12.83
CA GLY A 103 4.34 2.00 -11.78
C GLY A 103 5.21 0.83 -12.22
N GLY A 104 5.55 -0.03 -11.25
CA GLY A 104 6.31 -1.26 -11.47
C GLY A 104 6.63 -1.99 -10.17
N GLY A 105 7.33 -3.12 -10.28
CA GLY A 105 7.75 -3.91 -9.13
C GLY A 105 7.90 -5.38 -9.44
N HIS A 106 7.37 -6.22 -8.56
CA HIS A 106 7.33 -7.67 -8.66
C HIS A 106 5.89 -8.16 -8.44
N MET A 107 5.63 -9.40 -8.85
CA MET A 107 4.32 -10.06 -8.77
C MET A 107 3.57 -9.87 -7.44
N THR A 108 4.26 -9.86 -6.30
CA THR A 108 3.66 -9.72 -4.96
C THR A 108 3.86 -8.35 -4.32
N VAL A 109 4.70 -7.48 -4.90
CA VAL A 109 5.11 -6.21 -4.30
C VAL A 109 5.36 -5.20 -5.42
N ALA A 110 4.51 -4.17 -5.51
CA ALA A 110 4.66 -3.14 -6.54
C ALA A 110 4.26 -1.76 -6.02
N GLY A 111 4.63 -0.73 -6.77
CA GLY A 111 4.26 0.65 -6.48
C GLY A 111 4.04 1.47 -7.74
N ALA A 112 3.18 2.48 -7.64
CA ALA A 112 2.95 3.45 -8.70
C ALA A 112 2.95 4.88 -8.13
N GLN A 113 3.24 5.85 -8.99
CA GLN A 113 3.13 7.28 -8.70
C GLN A 113 2.41 7.96 -9.86
N MET A 114 1.43 8.79 -9.54
CA MET A 114 0.59 9.49 -10.49
C MET A 114 0.66 10.98 -10.19
N GLU A 115 0.93 11.78 -11.22
CA GLU A 115 1.05 13.24 -11.13
C GLU A 115 -0.25 13.93 -11.51
N ASP A 116 -0.44 15.14 -10.99
CA ASP A 116 -1.58 16.03 -11.20
C ASP A 116 -2.95 15.35 -11.04
N ILE A 117 -3.08 14.52 -10.00
CA ILE A 117 -4.29 13.74 -9.73
C ILE A 117 -4.69 13.83 -8.25
N THR A 118 -5.99 13.81 -7.99
CA THR A 118 -6.53 13.69 -6.62
C THR A 118 -6.48 12.25 -6.13
N LEU A 119 -6.55 12.07 -4.81
CA LEU A 119 -6.57 10.75 -4.19
C LEU A 119 -7.79 9.92 -4.66
N GLU A 120 -8.93 10.57 -4.84
CA GLU A 120 -10.17 9.96 -5.31
C GLU A 120 -10.07 9.51 -6.78
N GLU A 121 -9.53 10.36 -7.66
CA GLU A 121 -9.32 9.98 -9.07
C GLU A 121 -8.32 8.83 -9.20
N ALA A 122 -7.27 8.81 -8.38
CA ALA A 122 -6.31 7.70 -8.36
C ALA A 122 -6.96 6.40 -7.84
N ARG A 123 -7.85 6.48 -6.85
CA ARG A 123 -8.63 5.34 -6.36
C ARG A 123 -9.53 4.77 -7.47
N VAL A 124 -10.24 5.63 -8.18
CA VAL A 124 -11.11 5.22 -9.30
C VAL A 124 -10.30 4.52 -10.39
N LYS A 125 -9.18 5.12 -10.83
CA LYS A 125 -8.30 4.49 -11.83
C LYS A 125 -7.74 3.15 -11.39
N LEU A 126 -7.39 3.01 -10.10
CA LEU A 126 -6.96 1.74 -9.55
C LEU A 126 -8.07 0.69 -9.60
N GLU A 127 -9.30 1.04 -9.20
CA GLU A 127 -10.45 0.12 -9.27
C GLU A 127 -10.74 -0.31 -10.72
N GLU A 128 -10.68 0.62 -11.69
CA GLU A 128 -10.83 0.34 -13.12
C GLU A 128 -9.75 -0.62 -13.65
N THR A 129 -8.50 -0.40 -13.24
CA THR A 129 -7.37 -1.24 -13.66
C THR A 129 -7.47 -2.65 -13.07
N ILE A 130 -7.97 -2.78 -11.83
CA ILE A 130 -8.24 -4.07 -11.20
C ILE A 130 -9.37 -4.79 -11.95
N GLU A 131 -10.43 -4.08 -12.32
CA GLU A 131 -11.52 -4.65 -13.12
C GLU A 131 -11.01 -5.16 -14.49
N GLU A 132 -10.18 -4.37 -15.17
CA GLU A 132 -9.56 -4.77 -16.43
C GLU A 132 -8.70 -6.03 -16.26
N TYR A 133 -7.91 -6.11 -15.19
CA TYR A 133 -7.09 -7.30 -14.88
C TYR A 133 -7.91 -8.58 -14.74
N PHE A 134 -9.08 -8.52 -14.07
CA PHE A 134 -9.95 -9.70 -13.97
C PHE A 134 -10.66 -10.02 -15.29
N ARG A 135 -11.08 -9.00 -16.03
CA ARG A 135 -11.72 -9.20 -17.34
C ARG A 135 -10.78 -9.89 -18.33
N GLU A 136 -9.52 -9.46 -18.39
CA GLU A 136 -8.50 -10.09 -19.24
C GLU A 136 -8.23 -11.55 -18.83
N GLY A 137 -8.30 -11.87 -17.53
CA GLY A 137 -8.12 -13.24 -17.04
C GLY A 137 -9.32 -14.17 -17.26
N GLU A 138 -10.52 -13.64 -17.54
CA GLU A 138 -11.70 -14.44 -17.90
C GLU A 138 -11.76 -14.81 -19.39
N GLU A 139 -10.99 -14.12 -20.24
CA GLU A 139 -10.92 -14.34 -21.69
C GLU A 139 -9.89 -15.42 -22.09
N GLU A 140 -9.13 -15.97 -21.14
CA GLU A 140 -8.19 -17.10 -21.30
C GLU A 140 -8.75 -18.45 -20.81
#